data_AF-A0A6J6RF08-F1
#
_entry.id   AF-A0A6J6RF08-F1
#
_cell.length_a   1.000
_cell.length_b   1.000
_cell.length_c   1.000
_cell.angle_alpha   90.00
_cell.angle_beta   90.00
_cell.angle_gamma   90.00
#
_symmetry.space_group_name_H-M   'P 1'
#
loop_
_entity.id
_entity.type
_entity.pdbx_description
1 polymer ?
#
loop_
_entity_poly.entity_id
_entity_poly.type
_entity_poly.pdbx_seq_one_letter_code
_entity_poly.pdbx_strand_id
1 'polypeptide(L)'
;MWFTEHYVDVLQAGLMQPLLDWLRREPGLVLDGGAGGLAGFNHPGREPGRFQEFTYDARVRDRVVSLEMFNRRDDYLFEGYADGKTSPLSTCLNAGWRTGITGVTDEHGVDWGFPEGKGRTGLWVRRHTRQGVKEAMRARRFFATRTSGLRVDATATAPGGEPVRMGGEIPLERGVLTLRLDLARDADWPGRTLHVQVLRPGTDVPEVVAVDEFRVGPVHRMRVPVDRGDGDWLLLRISDPSAANETPGPDGHPCNDLAVAYTSPWWLTPPAA
;
A
#
# COMPACT_ATOMS: atom_id res chain seq x y z
N MET A 1 -13.61 7.36 2.99
CA MET A 1 -14.56 6.95 1.94
C MET A 1 -14.41 7.85 0.72
N TRP A 2 -14.53 7.31 -0.49
CA TRP A 2 -14.45 8.05 -1.75
C TRP A 2 -15.59 7.66 -2.72
N PHE A 3 -15.90 8.55 -3.66
CA PHE A 3 -16.85 8.29 -4.77
C PHE A 3 -18.27 7.88 -4.36
N THR A 4 -18.72 8.35 -3.21
CA THR A 4 -20.10 8.22 -2.70
C THR A 4 -20.58 9.59 -2.23
N GLU A 5 -21.88 9.84 -2.37
CA GLU A 5 -22.58 11.01 -1.80
C GLU A 5 -23.36 10.61 -0.54
N HIS A 6 -23.41 9.30 -0.26
CA HIS A 6 -24.06 8.70 0.90
C HIS A 6 -23.10 8.63 2.08
N TYR A 7 -23.66 8.68 3.29
CA TYR A 7 -22.90 8.62 4.53
C TYR A 7 -23.49 7.56 5.48
N VAL A 8 -22.68 7.16 6.45
CA VAL A 8 -23.09 6.31 7.59
C VAL A 8 -22.64 7.00 8.86
N ASP A 9 -23.46 6.90 9.91
CA ASP A 9 -23.18 7.54 11.20
C ASP A 9 -21.95 6.92 11.87
N VAL A 10 -21.11 7.74 12.50
CA VAL A 10 -19.86 7.30 13.14
C VAL A 10 -20.10 6.37 14.33
N LEU A 11 -21.21 6.51 15.05
CA LEU A 11 -21.59 5.62 16.14
C LEU A 11 -22.05 4.25 15.61
N GLN A 12 -22.72 4.23 14.46
CA GLN A 12 -23.07 2.98 13.77
C GLN A 12 -21.86 2.32 13.10
N ALA A 13 -20.94 3.12 12.57
CA ALA A 13 -19.69 2.69 11.94
C ALA A 13 -18.52 2.51 12.94
N GLY A 14 -18.76 2.68 14.25
CA GLY A 14 -17.77 2.42 15.30
C GLY A 14 -17.36 0.94 15.37
N LEU A 15 -18.08 0.08 14.66
CA LEU A 15 -17.74 -1.30 14.36
C LEU A 15 -17.52 -1.47 12.86
N MET A 16 -16.61 -2.38 12.47
CA MET A 16 -16.31 -2.59 11.06
C MET A 16 -17.46 -3.26 10.31
N GLN A 17 -18.09 -4.30 10.87
CA GLN A 17 -19.10 -5.06 10.13
C GLN A 17 -20.28 -4.19 9.63
N PRO A 18 -20.88 -3.29 10.43
CA PRO A 18 -21.89 -2.35 9.93
C PRO A 18 -21.40 -1.46 8.78
N LEU A 19 -20.16 -0.96 8.84
CA LEU A 19 -19.56 -0.17 7.77
C LEU A 19 -19.37 -1.02 6.49
N LEU A 20 -18.90 -2.26 6.62
CA LEU A 20 -18.74 -3.18 5.49
C LEU A 20 -20.10 -3.57 4.87
N ASP A 21 -21.13 -3.78 5.70
CA ASP A 21 -22.48 -4.05 5.22
C ASP A 21 -23.10 -2.82 4.52
N TRP A 22 -22.88 -1.62 5.07
CA TRP A 22 -23.28 -0.37 4.42
C TRP A 22 -22.59 -0.20 3.07
N LEU A 23 -21.28 -0.50 3.00
CA LEU A 23 -20.51 -0.46 1.76
C LEU A 23 -21.09 -1.34 0.66
N ARG A 24 -21.82 -2.40 0.98
CA ARG A 24 -22.46 -3.33 0.03
C ARG A 24 -23.83 -2.88 -0.39
N ARG A 25 -24.56 -2.23 0.51
CA ARG A 25 -25.97 -1.89 0.33
C ARG A 25 -26.13 -0.82 -0.74
N GLU A 26 -27.06 -1.06 -1.67
CA GLU A 26 -27.49 -0.03 -2.61
C GLU A 26 -28.16 1.12 -1.84
N PRO A 27 -27.92 2.39 -2.22
CA PRO A 27 -28.62 3.51 -1.63
C PRO A 27 -30.14 3.36 -1.79
N GLY A 28 -30.89 3.59 -0.72
CA GLY A 28 -32.34 3.41 -0.69
C GLY A 28 -33.06 4.43 0.18
N LEU A 29 -34.36 4.60 -0.06
CA LEU A 29 -35.20 5.58 0.63
C LEU A 29 -35.37 5.32 2.14
N VAL A 30 -35.25 4.06 2.56
CA VAL A 30 -35.51 3.62 3.95
C VAL A 30 -34.22 3.34 4.71
N LEU A 31 -33.23 2.74 4.04
CA LEU A 31 -31.91 2.47 4.60
C LEU A 31 -30.87 2.87 3.57
N ASP A 32 -30.02 3.83 3.93
CA ASP A 32 -28.98 4.31 3.03
C ASP A 32 -27.84 3.28 2.88
N GLY A 33 -27.06 3.43 1.81
CA GLY A 33 -26.04 2.49 1.40
C GLY A 33 -24.90 3.17 0.62
N GLY A 34 -23.71 2.59 0.72
CA GLY A 34 -22.50 3.11 0.12
C GLY A 34 -22.16 2.50 -1.23
N ALA A 35 -23.08 1.76 -1.86
CA ALA A 35 -22.75 1.03 -3.07
C ALA A 35 -22.21 1.94 -4.17
N GLY A 36 -21.14 1.46 -4.81
CA GLY A 36 -20.39 2.24 -5.78
C GLY A 36 -19.27 3.10 -5.18
N GLY A 37 -19.28 3.37 -3.87
CA GLY A 37 -18.18 3.99 -3.14
C GLY A 37 -16.95 3.10 -3.02
N LEU A 38 -15.81 3.72 -2.68
CA LEU A 38 -14.57 3.05 -2.30
C LEU A 38 -14.20 3.42 -0.86
N ALA A 39 -13.52 2.53 -0.17
CA ALA A 39 -13.05 2.68 1.20
C ALA A 39 -11.56 2.39 1.30
N GLY A 40 -10.97 2.77 2.43
CA GLY A 40 -9.59 2.46 2.76
C GLY A 40 -9.38 2.54 4.26
N PHE A 41 -8.36 1.84 4.74
CA PHE A 41 -7.94 1.85 6.13
C PHE A 41 -6.96 3.02 6.35
N ASN A 42 -7.41 4.08 7.01
CA ASN A 42 -6.61 5.26 7.35
C ASN A 42 -5.79 5.04 8.62
N HIS A 43 -4.56 5.57 8.65
CA HIS A 43 -3.63 5.54 9.79
C HIS A 43 -3.77 4.31 10.72
N PRO A 44 -3.54 3.10 10.17
CA PRO A 44 -3.91 1.87 10.83
C PRO A 44 -3.07 1.60 12.09
N GLY A 45 -3.76 1.33 13.21
CA GLY A 45 -3.11 1.02 14.49
C GLY A 45 -3.01 2.21 15.45
N ARG A 46 -3.19 3.45 14.96
CA ARG A 46 -3.24 4.65 15.81
C ARG A 46 -4.47 4.66 16.74
N GLU A 47 -5.64 4.31 16.19
CA GLU A 47 -6.89 4.32 16.93
C GLU A 47 -7.19 2.95 17.58
N PRO A 48 -7.87 2.91 18.74
CA PRO A 48 -8.28 1.66 19.37
C PRO A 48 -9.04 0.73 18.42
N GLY A 49 -8.79 -0.58 18.57
CA GLY A 49 -9.48 -1.62 17.82
C GLY A 49 -8.98 -1.88 16.40
N ARG A 50 -8.09 -1.04 15.83
CA ARG A 50 -7.34 -1.30 14.57
C ARG A 50 -8.20 -1.93 13.46
N PHE A 51 -9.35 -1.32 13.19
CA PHE A 51 -10.32 -1.83 12.21
C PHE A 51 -10.70 -3.30 12.43
N GLN A 52 -10.97 -3.70 13.68
CA GLN A 52 -11.26 -5.08 14.09
C GLN A 52 -10.22 -6.08 13.55
N GLU A 53 -8.94 -5.71 13.69
CA GLU A 53 -7.82 -6.53 13.24
C GLU A 53 -7.91 -6.94 11.77
N PHE A 54 -8.46 -6.04 10.94
CA PHE A 54 -8.66 -6.25 9.51
C PHE A 54 -9.44 -7.53 9.19
N THR A 55 -10.39 -7.92 10.04
CA THR A 55 -11.27 -9.07 9.78
C THR A 55 -11.80 -9.02 8.34
N TYR A 56 -11.44 -10.04 7.55
CA TYR A 56 -11.63 -10.00 6.11
C TYR A 56 -13.07 -10.31 5.70
N ASP A 57 -13.56 -9.51 4.74
CA ASP A 57 -14.85 -9.74 4.10
C ASP A 57 -14.69 -9.71 2.57
N ALA A 58 -14.67 -10.90 1.97
CA ALA A 58 -14.55 -11.08 0.53
C ALA A 58 -15.63 -10.33 -0.27
N ARG A 59 -16.80 -10.06 0.33
CA ARG A 59 -17.95 -9.43 -0.33
C ARG A 59 -17.73 -7.94 -0.60
N VAL A 60 -16.73 -7.33 0.04
CA VAL A 60 -16.32 -5.91 -0.12
C VAL A 60 -14.86 -5.73 -0.51
N ARG A 61 -14.10 -6.81 -0.72
CA ARG A 61 -12.68 -6.75 -1.10
C ARG A 61 -12.40 -5.74 -2.22
N ASP A 62 -13.24 -5.71 -3.25
CA ASP A 62 -13.03 -4.83 -4.40
C ASP A 62 -13.43 -3.36 -4.14
N ARG A 63 -14.12 -3.09 -3.03
CA ARG A 63 -14.53 -1.75 -2.56
C ARG A 63 -13.57 -1.18 -1.52
N VAL A 64 -12.88 -2.00 -0.73
CA VAL A 64 -11.82 -1.56 0.19
C VAL A 64 -10.50 -1.56 -0.55
N VAL A 65 -10.05 -0.38 -0.98
CA VAL A 65 -9.01 -0.23 -1.99
C VAL A 65 -7.65 0.21 -1.48
N SER A 66 -7.56 0.82 -0.31
CA SER A 66 -6.29 1.31 0.19
C SER A 66 -6.02 0.95 1.64
N LEU A 67 -4.74 0.80 1.94
CA LEU A 67 -4.17 0.78 3.28
C LEU A 67 -3.17 1.92 3.37
N GLU A 68 -3.36 2.79 4.36
CA GLU A 68 -2.46 3.89 4.60
C GLU A 68 -1.19 3.42 5.32
N MET A 69 -0.03 3.73 4.76
CA MET A 69 1.27 3.42 5.37
C MET A 69 2.01 4.68 5.81
N PHE A 70 1.64 5.86 5.29
CA PHE A 70 2.13 7.14 5.77
C PHE A 70 0.98 8.07 6.17
N ASN A 71 1.01 8.58 7.40
CA ASN A 71 0.13 9.63 7.89
C ASN A 71 0.97 10.67 8.61
N ARG A 72 0.81 11.96 8.32
CA ARG A 72 1.72 12.99 8.86
C ARG A 72 3.17 12.51 8.65
N ARG A 73 3.99 12.41 9.69
CA ARG A 73 5.37 11.90 9.64
C ARG A 73 5.53 10.44 10.08
N ASP A 74 4.43 9.73 10.27
CA ASP A 74 4.47 8.35 10.76
C ASP A 74 4.63 7.35 9.60
N ASP A 75 5.25 6.21 9.91
CA ASP A 75 5.32 5.02 9.04
C ASP A 75 4.68 3.84 9.78
N TYR A 76 3.55 3.35 9.28
CA TYR A 76 2.77 2.33 9.97
C TYR A 76 3.31 0.92 9.83
N LEU A 77 4.47 0.70 9.19
CA LEU A 77 5.01 -0.65 8.98
C LEU A 77 5.15 -1.44 10.28
N PHE A 78 5.57 -0.77 11.35
CA PHE A 78 5.78 -1.37 12.66
C PHE A 78 4.92 -0.76 13.76
N GLU A 79 3.82 -0.09 13.39
CA GLU A 79 2.92 0.52 14.39
C GLU A 79 2.39 -0.53 15.36
N GLY A 80 2.63 -0.29 16.66
CA GLY A 80 2.26 -1.19 17.75
C GLY A 80 3.19 -2.38 17.97
N TYR A 81 4.26 -2.54 17.20
CA TYR A 81 5.22 -3.65 17.37
C TYR A 81 5.88 -3.65 18.76
N ALA A 82 6.30 -2.48 19.25
CA ALA A 82 6.87 -2.33 20.59
C ALA A 82 5.89 -2.74 21.71
N ASP A 83 4.58 -2.70 21.44
CA ASP A 83 3.51 -3.12 22.34
C ASP A 83 3.09 -4.59 22.11
N GLY A 84 3.87 -5.36 21.34
CA GLY A 84 3.59 -6.76 21.04
C GLY A 84 2.50 -7.00 19.98
N LYS A 85 2.16 -5.98 19.17
CA LYS A 85 1.20 -6.12 18.05
C LYS A 85 1.92 -6.45 16.75
N THR A 86 1.21 -7.14 15.86
CA THR A 86 1.66 -7.41 14.49
C THR A 86 1.68 -6.14 13.63
N SER A 87 2.44 -6.13 12.53
CA SER A 87 2.41 -5.08 11.52
C SER A 87 1.00 -4.93 10.94
N PRO A 88 0.45 -3.70 10.83
CA PRO A 88 -0.78 -3.44 10.11
C PRO A 88 -0.75 -3.91 8.65
N LEU A 89 0.40 -3.78 7.98
CA LEU A 89 0.58 -4.25 6.61
C LEU A 89 0.41 -5.77 6.52
N SER A 90 1.17 -6.53 7.33
CA SER A 90 1.06 -7.99 7.36
C SER A 90 -0.36 -8.42 7.73
N THR A 91 -0.93 -7.84 8.79
CA THR A 91 -2.27 -8.22 9.27
C THR A 91 -3.33 -8.00 8.19
N CYS A 92 -3.33 -6.85 7.53
CA CYS A 92 -4.29 -6.52 6.48
C CYS A 92 -4.15 -7.43 5.25
N LEU A 93 -2.94 -7.54 4.69
CA LEU A 93 -2.74 -8.29 3.44
C LEU A 93 -2.85 -9.80 3.66
N ASN A 94 -2.35 -10.33 4.78
CA ASN A 94 -2.45 -11.76 5.12
C ASN A 94 -3.90 -12.18 5.41
N ALA A 95 -4.75 -11.27 5.88
CA ALA A 95 -6.19 -11.55 6.05
C ALA A 95 -6.91 -11.76 4.70
N GLY A 96 -6.31 -11.37 3.57
CA GLY A 96 -6.86 -11.51 2.23
C GLY A 96 -7.33 -10.20 1.59
N TRP A 97 -7.16 -9.06 2.27
CA TRP A 97 -7.43 -7.76 1.65
C TRP A 97 -6.45 -7.49 0.53
N ARG A 98 -6.99 -7.03 -0.61
CA ARG A 98 -6.18 -6.64 -1.78
C ARG A 98 -6.09 -5.13 -1.89
N THR A 99 -5.47 -4.46 -0.92
CA THR A 99 -5.32 -3.00 -0.91
C THR A 99 -4.09 -2.54 -1.69
N GLY A 100 -4.16 -1.37 -2.32
CA GLY A 100 -2.98 -0.61 -2.68
C GLY A 100 -2.48 0.21 -1.49
N ILE A 101 -1.28 0.77 -1.58
CA ILE A 101 -0.66 1.50 -0.47
C ILE A 101 -0.78 3.01 -0.67
N THR A 102 -1.34 3.71 0.33
CA THR A 102 -1.53 5.17 0.32
C THR A 102 -0.72 5.90 1.38
N GLY A 103 -0.44 7.17 1.12
CA GLY A 103 0.03 8.13 2.11
C GLY A 103 -0.84 9.38 2.12
N VAL A 104 -1.07 9.95 3.29
CA VAL A 104 -1.92 11.14 3.49
C VAL A 104 -1.25 12.09 4.47
N THR A 105 -1.39 13.40 4.26
CA THR A 105 -0.75 14.39 5.14
C THR A 105 -1.46 14.49 6.48
N ASP A 106 -2.77 14.21 6.47
CA ASP A 106 -3.70 14.36 7.61
C ASP A 106 -3.49 15.70 8.32
N GLU A 107 -3.40 16.71 7.48
CA GLU A 107 -3.10 18.07 7.87
C GLU A 107 -4.29 18.67 8.62
N HIS A 108 -3.99 19.39 9.68
CA HIS A 108 -4.96 20.16 10.48
C HIS A 108 -4.53 21.63 10.62
N GLY A 109 -3.36 21.98 10.06
CA GLY A 109 -2.82 23.33 10.03
C GLY A 109 -3.30 24.14 8.82
N VAL A 110 -2.52 25.15 8.44
CA VAL A 110 -2.81 26.05 7.29
C VAL A 110 -1.76 25.97 6.17
N ASP A 111 -0.70 25.20 6.39
CA ASP A 111 0.43 25.01 5.48
C ASP A 111 0.22 23.85 4.49
N TRP A 112 -1.05 23.55 4.16
CA TRP A 112 -1.46 22.42 3.33
C TRP A 112 -0.57 22.21 2.11
N GLY A 113 0.10 21.05 2.06
CA GLY A 113 0.91 20.63 0.91
C GLY A 113 2.36 21.13 0.90
N PHE A 114 2.72 22.14 1.71
CA PHE A 114 4.08 22.68 1.75
C PHE A 114 5.10 21.82 2.52
N PRO A 115 4.80 21.24 3.70
CA PRO A 115 5.79 20.48 4.46
C PRO A 115 6.23 19.19 3.77
N GLU A 116 7.51 19.04 3.51
CA GLU A 116 8.10 17.75 3.11
C GLU A 116 8.06 16.71 4.25
N GLY A 117 8.24 15.44 3.90
CA GLY A 117 8.27 14.33 4.85
C GLY A 117 6.90 13.89 5.35
N LYS A 118 5.83 14.60 4.99
CA LYS A 118 4.45 14.16 5.24
C LYS A 118 3.95 13.13 4.21
N GLY A 119 3.11 12.20 4.64
CA GLY A 119 2.49 11.19 3.77
C GLY A 119 1.74 11.78 2.58
N ARG A 120 1.87 11.16 1.41
CA ARG A 120 1.28 11.56 0.13
C ARG A 120 1.00 10.31 -0.72
N THR A 121 0.08 10.44 -1.68
CA THR A 121 -0.26 9.37 -2.63
C THR A 121 -0.04 9.85 -4.06
N GLY A 122 0.71 9.07 -4.85
CA GLY A 122 0.78 9.23 -6.30
C GLY A 122 -0.13 8.21 -7.01
N LEU A 123 -0.82 8.63 -8.07
CA LEU A 123 -1.73 7.76 -8.83
C LEU A 123 -1.38 7.74 -10.33
N TRP A 124 -1.47 6.56 -10.93
CA TRP A 124 -1.37 6.36 -12.37
C TRP A 124 -2.77 6.39 -13.00
N VAL A 125 -3.15 7.57 -13.48
CA VAL A 125 -4.43 7.83 -14.12
C VAL A 125 -4.27 7.90 -15.64
N ARG A 126 -5.22 7.30 -16.38
CA ARG A 126 -5.29 7.47 -17.85
C ARG A 126 -5.85 8.83 -18.24
N ARG A 127 -6.70 9.39 -17.38
CA ARG A 127 -7.39 10.66 -17.55
C ARG A 127 -7.49 11.36 -16.21
N HIS A 128 -7.23 12.66 -16.18
CA HIS A 128 -7.38 13.48 -14.99
C HIS A 128 -8.84 13.87 -14.77
N THR A 129 -9.67 12.88 -14.46
CA THR A 129 -11.10 13.04 -14.17
C THR A 129 -11.48 12.21 -12.95
N ARG A 130 -12.60 12.53 -12.28
CA ARG A 130 -13.11 11.74 -11.13
C ARG A 130 -13.20 10.25 -11.46
N GLN A 131 -13.67 9.91 -12.66
CA GLN A 131 -13.77 8.54 -13.14
C GLN A 131 -12.39 7.90 -13.36
N GLY A 132 -11.44 8.63 -13.96
CA GLY A 132 -10.07 8.14 -14.17
C GLY A 132 -9.33 7.87 -12.84
N VAL A 133 -9.54 8.70 -11.83
CA VAL A 133 -9.04 8.48 -10.45
C VAL A 133 -9.69 7.25 -9.84
N LYS A 134 -11.03 7.11 -9.92
CA LYS A 134 -11.76 5.93 -9.42
C LYS A 134 -11.26 4.63 -10.05
N GLU A 135 -11.02 4.64 -11.37
CA GLU A 135 -10.46 3.51 -12.11
C GLU A 135 -9.03 3.15 -11.67
N ALA A 136 -8.18 4.16 -11.42
CA ALA A 136 -6.83 3.93 -10.89
C ALA A 136 -6.87 3.35 -9.48
N MET A 137 -7.74 3.87 -8.61
CA MET A 137 -7.91 3.36 -7.25
C MET A 137 -8.45 1.93 -7.23
N ARG A 138 -9.47 1.60 -8.04
CA ARG A 138 -9.97 0.22 -8.17
C ARG A 138 -8.89 -0.75 -8.64
N ALA A 139 -8.04 -0.32 -9.57
CA ALA A 139 -6.94 -1.15 -10.07
C ALA A 139 -5.66 -1.09 -9.22
N ARG A 140 -5.70 -0.48 -8.02
CA ARG A 140 -4.54 -0.30 -7.13
C ARG A 140 -3.34 0.34 -7.82
N ARG A 141 -3.58 1.18 -8.83
CA ARG A 141 -2.53 1.86 -9.62
C ARG A 141 -2.06 3.13 -8.93
N PHE A 142 -1.57 2.98 -7.70
CA PHE A 142 -1.10 4.09 -6.89
C PHE A 142 -0.01 3.64 -5.91
N PHE A 143 0.67 4.60 -5.29
CA PHE A 143 1.78 4.37 -4.36
C PHE A 143 1.77 5.41 -3.25
N ALA A 144 2.36 5.08 -2.10
CA ALA A 144 2.58 6.02 -1.02
C ALA A 144 3.99 6.62 -1.11
N THR A 145 4.14 7.88 -0.73
CA THR A 145 5.42 8.58 -0.66
C THR A 145 5.39 9.62 0.44
N ARG A 146 6.56 10.00 0.96
CA ARG A 146 6.73 11.15 1.88
C ARG A 146 7.31 12.37 1.16
N THR A 147 7.69 12.16 -0.11
CA THR A 147 8.45 13.08 -0.95
C THR A 147 7.52 13.68 -1.99
N SER A 148 7.38 15.01 -2.00
CA SER A 148 6.58 15.70 -3.03
C SER A 148 7.21 15.55 -4.42
N GLY A 149 6.37 15.44 -5.46
CA GLY A 149 6.86 15.33 -6.84
C GLY A 149 7.57 14.01 -7.19
N LEU A 150 7.65 13.06 -6.26
CA LEU A 150 8.21 11.73 -6.52
C LEU A 150 7.33 10.99 -7.53
N ARG A 151 7.97 10.41 -8.55
CA ARG A 151 7.35 9.51 -9.52
C ARG A 151 7.89 8.11 -9.28
N VAL A 152 6.98 7.15 -9.13
CA VAL A 152 7.32 5.73 -8.91
C VAL A 152 6.50 4.87 -9.86
N ASP A 153 7.18 4.21 -10.80
CA ASP A 153 6.62 3.13 -11.62
C ASP A 153 7.34 1.83 -11.29
N ALA A 154 6.58 0.76 -11.12
CA ALA A 154 7.16 -0.55 -10.92
C ALA A 154 6.36 -1.62 -11.67
N THR A 155 7.08 -2.57 -12.26
CA THR A 155 6.50 -3.73 -12.94
C THR A 155 7.19 -5.01 -12.49
N ALA A 156 6.44 -6.10 -12.41
CA ALA A 156 6.94 -7.43 -12.19
C ALA A 156 6.63 -8.31 -13.41
N THR A 157 7.60 -9.12 -13.83
CA THR A 157 7.48 -10.01 -14.99
C THR A 157 7.80 -11.43 -14.56
N ALA A 158 6.83 -12.34 -14.71
CA ALA A 158 7.04 -13.77 -14.52
C ALA A 158 7.81 -14.37 -15.73
N PRO A 159 8.49 -15.52 -15.58
CA PRO A 159 9.14 -16.19 -16.69
C PRO A 159 8.16 -16.46 -17.85
N GLY A 160 8.48 -15.96 -19.05
CA GLY A 160 7.62 -16.11 -20.23
C GLY A 160 6.32 -15.30 -20.22
N GLY A 161 6.10 -14.45 -19.20
CA GLY A 161 4.92 -13.59 -19.09
C GLY A 161 5.18 -12.14 -19.52
N GLU A 162 4.11 -11.36 -19.61
CA GLU A 162 4.17 -9.92 -19.86
C GLU A 162 4.43 -9.12 -18.56
N PRO A 163 4.98 -7.89 -18.65
CA PRO A 163 5.13 -7.02 -17.49
C PRO A 163 3.79 -6.62 -16.86
N VAL A 164 3.63 -6.89 -15.56
CA VAL A 164 2.47 -6.51 -14.75
C VAL A 164 2.85 -5.32 -13.89
N ARG A 165 2.13 -4.19 -14.03
CA ARG A 165 2.33 -3.01 -13.18
C ARG A 165 1.88 -3.28 -11.74
N MET A 166 2.51 -2.63 -10.75
CA MET A 166 2.12 -2.68 -9.34
C MET A 166 0.60 -2.51 -9.16
N GLY A 167 0.02 -3.26 -8.21
CA GLY A 167 -1.42 -3.38 -8.02
C GLY A 167 -2.08 -4.53 -8.80
N GLY A 168 -1.35 -5.19 -9.70
CA GLY A 168 -1.84 -6.28 -10.54
C GLY A 168 -1.65 -7.69 -9.97
N GLU A 169 -2.19 -8.66 -10.69
CA GLU A 169 -2.07 -10.09 -10.38
C GLU A 169 -1.04 -10.75 -11.30
N ILE A 170 -0.26 -11.68 -10.78
CA ILE A 170 0.79 -12.41 -11.48
C ILE A 170 0.46 -13.91 -11.39
N PRO A 171 0.09 -14.57 -12.51
CA PRO A 171 -0.18 -16.00 -12.52
C PRO A 171 1.15 -16.77 -12.41
N LEU A 172 1.54 -17.10 -11.18
CA LEU A 172 2.81 -17.76 -10.87
C LEU A 172 2.70 -18.51 -9.54
N GLU A 173 2.91 -19.82 -9.57
CA GLU A 173 2.98 -20.63 -8.35
C GLU A 173 4.37 -20.56 -7.71
N ARG A 174 5.43 -20.78 -8.50
CA ARG A 174 6.83 -20.68 -8.06
C ARG A 174 7.69 -20.26 -9.24
N GLY A 175 8.66 -19.38 -9.01
CA GLY A 175 9.61 -18.97 -10.06
C GLY A 175 10.45 -17.76 -9.67
N VAL A 176 11.09 -17.14 -10.65
CA VAL A 176 11.88 -15.92 -10.44
C VAL A 176 11.20 -14.76 -11.15
N LEU A 177 10.73 -13.78 -10.38
CA LEU A 177 10.21 -12.53 -10.93
C LEU A 177 11.37 -11.63 -11.34
N THR A 178 11.23 -10.97 -12.49
CA THR A 178 12.04 -9.80 -12.82
C THR A 178 11.27 -8.55 -12.41
N LEU A 179 11.76 -7.84 -11.42
CA LEU A 179 11.20 -6.58 -10.96
C LEU A 179 11.93 -5.43 -11.65
N ARG A 180 11.18 -4.45 -12.11
CA ARG A 180 11.69 -3.20 -12.70
C ARG A 180 11.14 -2.05 -11.88
N LEU A 181 12.02 -1.19 -11.38
CA LEU A 181 11.69 0.02 -10.63
C LEU A 181 12.22 1.24 -11.39
N ASP A 182 11.33 2.18 -11.68
CA ASP A 182 11.64 3.47 -12.26
C ASP A 182 11.20 4.55 -11.25
N LEU A 183 12.20 5.25 -10.72
CA LEU A 183 12.02 6.27 -9.70
C LEU A 183 12.72 7.55 -10.12
N ALA A 184 11.98 8.64 -10.09
CA ALA A 184 12.49 9.96 -10.44
C ALA A 184 11.81 11.07 -9.64
N ARG A 185 12.53 12.18 -9.46
CA ARG A 185 12.00 13.46 -8.97
C ARG A 185 12.53 14.59 -9.87
N ASP A 186 12.65 15.79 -9.33
CA ASP A 186 13.29 16.97 -9.93
C ASP A 186 14.81 16.77 -10.13
N ALA A 187 15.49 17.81 -10.60
CA ALA A 187 16.88 17.77 -11.03
C ALA A 187 17.90 17.45 -9.91
N ASP A 188 17.50 17.55 -8.63
CA ASP A 188 18.38 17.35 -7.48
C ASP A 188 18.34 15.90 -6.92
N TRP A 189 17.59 15.02 -7.58
CA TRP A 189 17.43 13.62 -7.18
C TRP A 189 18.30 12.60 -7.90
N PRO A 190 18.60 12.73 -9.21
CA PRO A 190 19.47 11.79 -9.91
C PRO A 190 20.80 11.56 -9.17
N GLY A 191 21.23 10.30 -9.09
CA GLY A 191 22.48 9.90 -8.44
C GLY A 191 22.39 9.64 -6.92
N ARG A 192 21.28 9.98 -6.26
CA ARG A 192 21.04 9.58 -4.86
C ARG A 192 21.06 8.05 -4.73
N THR A 193 21.68 7.54 -3.67
CA THR A 193 21.63 6.13 -3.29
C THR A 193 20.41 5.88 -2.44
N LEU A 194 19.61 4.89 -2.82
CA LEU A 194 18.49 4.39 -2.02
C LEU A 194 18.52 2.86 -2.01
N HIS A 195 17.77 2.26 -1.10
CA HIS A 195 17.49 0.83 -1.12
C HIS A 195 16.11 0.56 -1.72
N VAL A 196 16.01 -0.55 -2.44
CA VAL A 196 14.74 -1.21 -2.72
C VAL A 196 14.68 -2.49 -1.89
N GLN A 197 13.65 -2.61 -1.07
CA GLN A 197 13.40 -3.74 -0.19
C GLN A 197 12.14 -4.45 -0.67
N VAL A 198 12.22 -5.76 -0.86
CA VAL A 198 11.09 -6.58 -1.34
C VAL A 198 10.41 -7.20 -0.14
N LEU A 199 9.21 -6.72 0.16
CA LEU A 199 8.41 -7.21 1.29
C LEU A 199 7.50 -8.34 0.85
N ARG A 200 7.39 -9.35 1.71
CA ARG A 200 6.51 -10.52 1.55
C ARG A 200 5.75 -10.80 2.85
N PRO A 201 4.71 -11.64 2.80
CA PRO A 201 4.02 -12.14 3.99
C PRO A 201 5.00 -12.53 5.09
N GLY A 202 4.72 -12.08 6.30
CA GLY A 202 5.38 -12.53 7.53
C GLY A 202 4.39 -12.52 8.69
N THR A 203 4.71 -13.25 9.76
CA THR A 203 3.79 -13.50 10.88
C THR A 203 3.60 -12.27 11.75
N ASP A 204 4.68 -11.74 12.32
CA ASP A 204 4.63 -10.55 13.18
C ASP A 204 4.82 -9.28 12.38
N VAL A 205 5.81 -9.28 11.49
CA VAL A 205 6.12 -8.19 10.56
C VAL A 205 6.42 -8.77 9.18
N PRO A 206 6.40 -7.97 8.09
CA PRO A 206 6.70 -8.48 6.75
C PRO A 206 8.11 -9.08 6.68
N GLU A 207 8.26 -10.15 5.92
CA GLU A 207 9.59 -10.65 5.57
C GLU A 207 10.23 -9.76 4.50
N VAL A 208 11.55 -9.55 4.60
CA VAL A 208 12.35 -8.86 3.58
C VAL A 208 13.16 -9.91 2.83
N VAL A 209 12.71 -10.28 1.63
CA VAL A 209 13.33 -11.38 0.86
C VAL A 209 14.46 -10.92 -0.06
N ALA A 210 14.58 -9.61 -0.28
CA ALA A 210 15.68 -9.01 -1.03
C ALA A 210 15.85 -7.54 -0.65
N VAL A 211 17.10 -7.07 -0.66
CA VAL A 211 17.48 -5.67 -0.52
C VAL A 211 18.56 -5.38 -1.55
N ASP A 212 18.30 -4.46 -2.48
CA ASP A 212 19.33 -3.97 -3.40
C ASP A 212 19.54 -2.47 -3.19
N GLU A 213 20.80 -2.06 -3.25
CA GLU A 213 21.17 -0.66 -3.44
C GLU A 213 20.93 -0.26 -4.90
N PHE A 214 20.35 0.93 -5.13
CA PHE A 214 20.24 1.50 -6.46
C PHE A 214 20.46 3.01 -6.48
N ARG A 215 20.78 3.53 -7.67
CA ARG A 215 20.92 4.96 -7.94
C ARG A 215 19.66 5.49 -8.61
N VAL A 216 19.14 6.60 -8.08
CA VAL A 216 17.99 7.31 -8.68
C VAL A 216 18.33 7.81 -10.08
N GLY A 217 17.39 7.69 -11.02
CA GLY A 217 17.50 8.16 -12.41
C GLY A 217 17.44 7.00 -13.42
N PRO A 218 18.43 6.11 -13.46
CA PRO A 218 18.33 4.87 -14.24
C PRO A 218 17.24 3.95 -13.72
N VAL A 219 16.64 3.18 -14.63
CA VAL A 219 15.72 2.10 -14.27
C VAL A 219 16.49 0.98 -13.57
N HIS A 220 16.11 0.67 -12.33
CA HIS A 220 16.66 -0.45 -11.58
C HIS A 220 15.93 -1.76 -11.92
N ARG A 221 16.67 -2.87 -11.92
CA ARG A 221 16.14 -4.21 -12.20
C ARG A 221 16.72 -5.21 -11.21
N MET A 222 15.87 -6.05 -10.64
CA MET A 222 16.28 -7.14 -9.74
C MET A 222 15.52 -8.42 -10.04
N ARG A 223 16.10 -9.56 -9.65
CA ARG A 223 15.51 -10.90 -9.81
C ARG A 223 15.21 -11.48 -8.44
N VAL A 224 13.94 -11.83 -8.20
CA VAL A 224 13.48 -12.29 -6.89
C VAL A 224 12.84 -13.66 -7.02
N PRO A 225 13.40 -14.71 -6.40
CA PRO A 225 12.71 -15.99 -6.25
C PRO A 225 11.43 -15.79 -5.43
N VAL A 226 10.33 -16.33 -5.92
CA VAL A 226 9.04 -16.34 -5.21
C VAL A 226 8.42 -17.72 -5.28
N ASP A 227 7.72 -18.04 -4.22
CA ASP A 227 6.85 -19.20 -4.06
C ASP A 227 5.55 -18.70 -3.42
N ARG A 228 4.41 -19.02 -4.03
CA ARG A 228 3.08 -18.66 -3.52
C ARG A 228 2.76 -19.42 -2.22
N GLY A 229 3.42 -20.56 -1.98
CA GLY A 229 3.37 -21.28 -0.71
C GLY A 229 3.87 -20.47 0.49
N ASP A 230 4.79 -19.53 0.24
CA ASP A 230 5.28 -18.56 1.25
C ASP A 230 4.35 -17.33 1.37
N GLY A 231 3.17 -17.42 0.76
CA GLY A 231 2.10 -16.42 0.73
C GLY A 231 2.02 -15.62 -0.58
N ASP A 232 0.92 -14.91 -0.78
CA ASP A 232 0.45 -14.55 -2.13
C ASP A 232 0.65 -13.09 -2.52
N TRP A 233 1.45 -12.33 -1.77
CA TRP A 233 1.75 -10.94 -2.10
C TRP A 233 3.23 -10.60 -2.05
N LEU A 234 3.59 -9.56 -2.80
CA LEU A 234 4.85 -8.85 -2.63
C LEU A 234 4.68 -7.37 -2.94
N LEU A 235 5.49 -6.51 -2.32
CA LEU A 235 5.56 -5.10 -2.66
C LEU A 235 6.98 -4.55 -2.50
N LEU A 236 7.24 -3.38 -3.07
CA LEU A 236 8.52 -2.70 -2.90
C LEU A 236 8.37 -1.57 -1.88
N ARG A 237 9.26 -1.58 -0.88
CA ARG A 237 9.56 -0.43 -0.05
C ARG A 237 10.85 0.20 -0.57
N ILE A 238 10.80 1.49 -0.85
CA ILE A 238 11.97 2.29 -1.20
C ILE A 238 12.39 3.03 0.06
N SER A 239 13.66 2.95 0.44
CA SER A 239 14.18 3.58 1.67
C SER A 239 15.48 4.33 1.46
N ASP A 240 15.71 5.30 2.34
CA ASP A 240 16.97 5.97 2.52
C ASP A 240 17.74 5.29 3.67
N PRO A 241 18.80 4.53 3.36
CA PRO A 241 19.56 3.80 4.38
C PRO A 241 20.38 4.69 5.32
N SER A 242 20.52 5.98 5.00
CA SER A 242 21.28 6.92 5.83
C SER A 242 20.49 7.50 7.01
N ALA A 243 19.18 7.27 7.04
CA ALA A 243 18.29 7.73 8.09
C ALA A 243 17.52 6.55 8.71
N ALA A 244 17.22 6.66 10.00
CA ALA A 244 16.49 5.62 10.73
C ALA A 244 14.97 5.77 10.57
N ASN A 245 14.26 4.66 10.73
CA ASN A 245 12.83 4.65 10.98
C ASN A 245 12.58 5.11 12.43
N GLU A 246 11.72 6.12 12.62
CA GLU A 246 11.37 6.64 13.95
C GLU A 246 10.53 5.65 14.77
N THR A 247 9.88 4.71 14.10
CA THR A 247 9.11 3.60 14.68
C THR A 247 9.72 2.27 14.22
N PRO A 248 10.88 1.85 14.78
CA PRO A 248 11.58 0.66 14.34
C PRO A 248 10.82 -0.63 14.69
N GLY A 249 11.05 -1.66 13.89
CA GLY A 249 10.56 -3.02 14.11
C GLY A 249 11.58 -3.86 14.90
N PRO A 250 11.64 -5.18 14.66
CA PRO A 250 12.62 -6.06 15.29
C PRO A 250 14.06 -5.58 15.10
N ASP A 251 14.94 -5.88 16.07
CA ASP A 251 16.36 -5.55 15.97
C ASP A 251 16.98 -6.15 14.69
N GLY A 252 17.74 -5.33 13.97
CA GLY A 252 18.39 -5.72 12.71
C GLY A 252 17.43 -5.88 11.52
N HIS A 253 16.14 -5.60 11.66
CA HIS A 253 15.20 -5.68 10.55
C HIS A 253 15.57 -4.67 9.45
N PRO A 254 15.67 -5.05 8.16
CA PRO A 254 16.14 -4.16 7.09
C PRO A 254 15.31 -2.88 6.95
N CYS A 255 14.01 -2.93 7.24
CA CYS A 255 13.12 -1.77 7.18
C CYS A 255 13.21 -0.81 8.39
N ASN A 256 14.22 -0.96 9.26
CA ASN A 256 14.52 0.02 10.30
C ASN A 256 15.23 1.28 9.77
N ASP A 257 15.44 1.38 8.45
CA ASP A 257 15.82 2.61 7.75
C ASP A 257 14.58 3.46 7.36
N LEU A 258 14.80 4.71 6.97
CA LEU A 258 13.73 5.65 6.64
C LEU A 258 13.03 5.26 5.34
N ALA A 259 11.73 4.96 5.40
CA ALA A 259 10.96 4.76 4.19
C ALA A 259 10.85 6.08 3.39
N VAL A 260 10.94 5.97 2.07
CA VAL A 260 10.69 7.05 1.11
C VAL A 260 9.35 6.82 0.39
N ALA A 261 9.10 5.58 -0.03
CA ALA A 261 7.89 5.21 -0.76
C ALA A 261 7.53 3.73 -0.61
N TYR A 262 6.26 3.41 -0.84
CA TYR A 262 5.74 2.05 -0.97
C TYR A 262 4.99 1.92 -2.28
N THR A 263 5.29 0.89 -3.07
CA THR A 263 4.45 0.53 -4.22
C THR A 263 3.14 -0.09 -3.74
N SER A 264 2.12 -0.14 -4.60
CA SER A 264 1.04 -1.10 -4.36
C SER A 264 1.55 -2.55 -4.51
N PRO A 265 0.92 -3.54 -3.86
CA PRO A 265 1.34 -4.92 -3.95
C PRO A 265 1.04 -5.54 -5.31
N TRP A 266 1.83 -6.55 -5.69
CA TRP A 266 1.40 -7.57 -6.64
C TRP A 266 0.85 -8.77 -5.89
N TRP A 267 -0.08 -9.47 -6.53
CA TRP A 267 -0.72 -10.67 -6.00
C TRP A 267 -0.35 -11.88 -6.84
N LEU A 268 0.31 -12.88 -6.26
CA LEU A 268 0.55 -14.16 -6.90
C LEU A 268 -0.75 -14.94 -6.97
N THR A 269 -1.10 -15.41 -8.15
CA THR A 269 -2.30 -16.23 -8.39
C THR A 269 -1.91 -17.57 -8.98
N PRO A 270 -2.74 -18.62 -8.81
CA PRO A 270 -2.55 -19.86 -9.53
C PRO A 270 -2.47 -19.58 -11.04
N PRO A 271 -1.56 -20.22 -11.78
CA PRO A 271 -1.61 -20.21 -13.24
C PRO A 271 -2.99 -20.67 -13.74
N ALA A 272 -3.43 -20.14 -14.89
CA ALA A 272 -4.63 -20.65 -15.54
C ALA A 272 -4.46 -22.15 -15.83
N ALA A 273 -5.50 -22.94 -15.54
CA ALA A 273 -5.56 -24.37 -15.83
C ALA A 273 -5.62 -24.64 -17.34
#